data_AF-A0A1D6H8A2-F1
#
_entry.id   AF-A0A1D6H8A2-F1
#
_cell.length_a   1.000
_cell.length_b   1.000
_cell.length_c   1.000
_cell.angle_alpha   90.00
_cell.angle_beta   90.00
_cell.angle_gamma   90.00
#
_symmetry.space_group_name_H-M   'P 1'
#
loop_
_entity.id
_entity.type
_entity.pdbx_description
1 polymer ?
#
loop_
_entity_poly.entity_id
_entity_poly.type
_entity_poly.pdbx_seq_one_letter_code
_entity_poly.pdbx_strand_id
1 'polypeptide(L)'
;MAKPTPVASAEEAAAMRRRLRRLVAAVAAGSADAEAFDEAAEALAKLRDAELGPRKDRTGDGRENKRSTEAAVPEHFLCPISSEIMRDPVVLASGQVVHKS
;
A
#
# COMPACT_ATOMS: atom_id res chain seq x y z
N MET A 1 -26.80 22.32 -14.01
CA MET A 1 -25.88 22.15 -12.88
C MET A 1 -24.49 22.60 -13.31
N ALA A 2 -23.97 23.68 -12.73
CA ALA A 2 -22.63 24.17 -13.03
C ALA A 2 -21.61 23.18 -12.45
N LYS A 3 -20.76 22.60 -13.32
CA LYS A 3 -19.58 21.85 -12.86
C LYS A 3 -18.63 22.87 -12.22
N PRO A 4 -18.14 22.66 -10.99
CA PRO A 4 -17.16 23.55 -10.41
C PRO A 4 -15.93 23.58 -11.32
N THR A 5 -15.43 24.79 -11.58
CA THR A 5 -14.29 25.06 -12.43
C THR A 5 -13.02 24.40 -11.85
N PRO A 6 -12.15 23.82 -12.69
CA PRO A 6 -10.98 23.03 -12.25
C PRO A 6 -9.97 23.81 -11.40
N VAL A 7 -10.05 25.15 -11.40
CA VAL A 7 -9.14 26.05 -10.69
C VAL A 7 -9.42 26.11 -9.19
N ALA A 8 -10.70 26.06 -8.78
CA ALA A 8 -11.07 26.06 -7.35
C ALA A 8 -10.60 24.77 -6.65
N SER A 9 -10.82 23.62 -7.30
CA SER A 9 -10.39 22.32 -6.78
C SER A 9 -8.86 22.17 -6.70
N ALA A 10 -8.11 22.82 -7.60
CA ALA A 10 -6.66 22.81 -7.57
C ALA A 10 -6.08 23.67 -6.43
N GLU A 11 -6.66 24.84 -6.16
CA GLU A 11 -6.25 25.72 -5.05
C GLU A 11 -6.60 25.09 -3.70
N GLU A 12 -7.80 24.50 -3.57
CA GLU A 12 -8.21 23.73 -2.39
C GLU A 12 -7.28 22.55 -2.14
N ALA A 13 -6.88 21.81 -3.19
CA ALA A 13 -5.90 20.74 -3.09
C ALA A 13 -4.52 21.26 -2.67
N ALA A 14 -4.07 22.41 -3.17
CA ALA A 14 -2.80 23.02 -2.78
C ALA A 14 -2.80 23.45 -1.30
N ALA A 15 -3.89 24.07 -0.84
CA ALA A 15 -4.08 24.43 0.57
C ALA A 15 -4.10 23.19 1.48
N MET A 16 -4.79 22.14 1.05
CA MET A 16 -4.88 20.87 1.77
C MET A 16 -3.52 20.17 1.87
N ARG A 17 -2.69 20.19 0.82
CA ARG A 17 -1.29 19.70 0.86
C ARG A 17 -0.43 20.51 1.83
N ARG A 18 -0.59 21.84 1.86
CA ARG A 18 0.17 22.70 2.78
C ARG A 18 -0.20 22.40 4.23
N ARG A 19 -1.49 22.21 4.52
CA ARG A 19 -1.99 21.80 5.84
C ARG A 19 -1.44 20.42 6.23
N LEU A 20 -1.54 19.44 5.34
CA LEU A 20 -0.99 18.10 5.57
C LEU A 20 0.51 18.12 5.85
N ARG A 21 1.29 18.88 5.09
CA ARG A 21 2.74 19.01 5.31
C ARG A 21 3.08 19.53 6.71
N ARG A 22 2.28 20.46 7.25
CA ARG A 22 2.46 20.96 8.62
C ARG A 22 2.16 19.89 9.66
N LEU A 23 1.07 19.16 9.48
CA LEU A 23 0.69 18.05 10.38
C LEU A 23 1.74 16.94 10.37
N VAL A 24 2.20 16.53 9.18
CA VAL A 24 3.27 15.53 9.04
C VAL A 24 4.58 16.00 9.68
N ALA A 25 4.92 17.29 9.57
CA ALA A 25 6.10 17.83 10.24
C ALA A 25 5.96 17.78 11.77
N ALA A 26 4.79 18.09 12.33
CA ALA A 26 4.53 17.98 13.77
C ALA A 26 4.59 16.52 14.25
N VAL A 27 4.02 15.59 13.47
CA VAL A 27 4.10 14.15 13.74
C VAL A 27 5.55 13.65 13.71
N ALA A 28 6.33 14.04 12.69
CA ALA A 28 7.73 13.65 12.56
C ALA A 28 8.61 14.24 13.69
N ALA A 29 8.27 15.42 14.18
CA ALA A 29 8.92 16.05 15.34
C ALA A 29 8.49 15.42 16.68
N GLY A 30 7.54 14.48 16.68
CA GLY A 30 7.02 13.85 17.89
C GLY A 30 6.20 14.80 18.78
N SER A 31 5.76 15.95 18.24
CA SER A 31 5.02 16.99 18.96
C SER A 31 3.53 17.00 18.62
N ALA A 32 3.03 15.93 18.00
CA ALA A 32 1.63 15.78 17.61
C ALA A 32 0.84 15.03 18.70
N ASP A 33 -0.37 15.50 18.97
CA ASP A 33 -1.38 14.83 19.79
C ASP A 33 -2.28 13.91 18.95
N ALA A 34 -3.13 13.13 19.61
CA ALA A 34 -4.04 12.18 18.95
C ALA A 34 -4.93 12.88 17.90
N GLU A 35 -5.39 14.10 18.20
CA GLU A 35 -6.25 14.90 17.32
C GLU A 35 -5.51 15.31 16.03
N ALA A 36 -4.22 15.63 16.09
CA ALA A 36 -3.42 15.92 14.91
C ALA A 36 -3.27 14.71 13.97
N PHE A 37 -3.29 13.48 14.49
CA PHE A 37 -3.27 12.27 13.65
C PHE A 37 -4.60 12.06 12.92
N ASP A 38 -5.72 12.24 13.61
CA ASP A 38 -7.06 12.15 12.99
C ASP A 38 -7.23 13.22 11.90
N GLU A 39 -6.80 14.45 12.17
CA GLU A 39 -6.82 15.54 11.21
C GLU A 39 -5.92 15.26 9.98
N ALA A 40 -4.74 14.68 10.20
CA ALA A 40 -3.85 14.29 9.11
C ALA A 40 -4.45 13.16 8.25
N ALA A 41 -5.15 12.21 8.87
CA ALA A 41 -5.85 11.14 8.16
C ALA A 41 -6.99 11.68 7.28
N GLU A 42 -7.79 12.62 7.80
CA GLU A 42 -8.88 13.25 7.04
C GLU A 42 -8.33 14.08 5.86
N ALA A 43 -7.25 14.84 6.10
CA ALA A 43 -6.54 15.60 5.07
C ALA A 43 -6.03 14.72 3.93
N LEU A 44 -5.46 13.55 4.26
CA LEU A 44 -4.98 12.55 3.31
C LEU A 44 -6.13 11.93 2.50
N ALA A 45 -7.24 11.58 3.16
CA ALA A 45 -8.40 10.99 2.49
C ALA A 45 -8.96 11.94 1.42
N LYS A 46 -9.15 13.22 1.78
CA LYS A 46 -9.65 14.26 0.85
C LYS A 46 -8.72 14.49 -0.33
N LEU A 47 -7.40 14.59 -0.09
CA LEU A 47 -6.42 14.72 -1.18
C LEU A 47 -6.41 13.49 -2.09
N ARG A 48 -6.48 12.30 -1.50
CA ARG A 48 -6.49 11.05 -2.24
C ARG A 48 -7.71 10.93 -3.14
N ASP A 49 -8.89 11.37 -2.69
CA ASP A 49 -10.10 11.36 -3.52
C ASP A 49 -10.05 12.40 -4.64
N ALA A 50 -9.45 13.57 -4.37
CA ALA A 50 -9.26 14.61 -5.38
C ALA A 50 -8.21 14.24 -6.46
N GLU A 51 -7.14 13.52 -6.09
CA GLU A 51 -6.06 13.18 -7.02
C GLU A 51 -6.20 11.83 -7.70
N LEU A 52 -6.69 10.81 -6.98
CA LEU A 52 -6.72 9.43 -7.44
C LEU A 52 -8.14 8.96 -7.83
N GLY A 53 -9.14 9.83 -7.69
CA GLY A 53 -10.55 9.55 -7.93
C GLY A 53 -11.21 8.65 -6.88
N PRO A 54 -12.55 8.56 -6.86
CA PRO A 54 -13.28 7.71 -5.92
C PRO A 54 -12.89 6.24 -6.15
N ARG A 55 -12.47 5.56 -5.08
CA ARG A 55 -12.33 4.10 -5.13
C ARG A 55 -13.75 3.53 -5.14
N LYS A 56 -14.07 2.73 -6.15
CA LYS A 56 -15.21 1.82 -6.09
C LYS A 56 -15.02 0.99 -4.82
N ASP A 57 -15.99 1.04 -3.93
CA ASP A 57 -16.06 0.49 -2.58
C ASP A 57 -15.05 -0.65 -2.29
N ARG A 58 -14.12 -0.39 -1.36
CA ARG A 58 -13.58 -1.46 -0.52
C ARG A 58 -14.25 -1.33 0.84
N THR A 59 -15.46 -1.88 0.94
CA THR A 59 -15.99 -2.34 2.22
C THR A 59 -15.01 -3.40 2.73
N GLY A 60 -14.19 -3.05 3.72
CA GLY A 60 -13.16 -3.95 4.22
C GLY A 60 -12.24 -3.23 5.19
N ASP A 61 -12.65 -3.26 6.45
CA ASP A 61 -11.86 -3.48 7.67
C ASP A 61 -10.35 -3.23 7.56
N GLY A 62 -9.81 -2.46 8.51
CA GLY A 62 -8.39 -2.11 8.63
C GLY A 62 -7.45 -3.30 8.83
N ARG A 63 -7.29 -4.14 7.81
CA ARG A 63 -6.29 -5.19 7.73
C ARG A 63 -5.78 -5.31 6.30
N GLU A 64 -4.46 -5.32 6.26
CA GLU A 64 -3.62 -5.74 5.15
C GLU A 64 -3.51 -4.73 4.00
N ASN A 65 -2.46 -3.91 4.12
CA ASN A 65 -1.53 -3.65 3.03
C ASN A 65 -0.91 -4.99 2.52
N LYS A 66 -1.74 -5.94 2.07
CA LYS A 66 -1.37 -6.95 1.09
C LYS A 66 -1.39 -6.26 -0.27
N ARG A 67 -0.49 -5.29 -0.43
CA ARG A 67 0.19 -5.16 -1.70
C ARG A 67 1.10 -6.37 -1.75
N SER A 68 0.50 -7.53 -2.00
CA SER A 68 1.21 -8.74 -2.41
C SER A 68 1.78 -8.39 -3.78
N THR A 69 2.86 -7.62 -3.81
CA THR A 69 3.95 -8.03 -4.67
C THR A 69 4.28 -9.41 -4.14
N GLU A 70 3.65 -10.42 -4.75
CA GLU A 70 4.09 -11.80 -4.62
C GLU A 70 5.57 -11.70 -4.94
N ALA A 71 6.41 -11.71 -3.89
CA ALA A 71 7.83 -11.62 -4.07
C ALA A 71 8.15 -12.86 -4.91
N ALA A 72 8.54 -12.64 -6.16
CA ALA A 72 8.74 -13.74 -7.11
C ALA A 72 9.71 -14.71 -6.45
N VAL A 73 9.22 -15.92 -6.17
CA VAL A 73 10.01 -16.94 -5.50
C VAL A 73 11.15 -17.32 -6.44
N PRO A 74 12.42 -17.23 -6.03
CA PRO A 74 13.52 -17.64 -6.88
C PRO A 74 13.38 -19.10 -7.31
N GLU A 75 13.69 -19.40 -8.56
CA GLU A 75 13.49 -20.73 -9.16
C GLU A 75 14.17 -21.87 -8.39
N HIS A 76 15.26 -21.58 -7.69
CA HIS A 76 16.03 -22.53 -6.88
C HIS A 76 15.23 -23.10 -5.68
N PHE A 77 14.15 -22.43 -5.26
CA PHE A 77 13.25 -22.90 -4.21
C PHE A 77 12.05 -23.69 -4.74
N LEU A 78 11.88 -23.73 -6.06
CA LEU A 78 10.82 -24.49 -6.70
C LEU A 78 11.30 -25.88 -7.06
N CYS A 79 10.41 -26.85 -6.93
CA CYS A 79 10.69 -28.21 -7.39
C CYS A 79 10.77 -28.22 -8.92
N PRO A 80 11.80 -28.83 -9.52
CA PRO A 80 11.94 -28.87 -10.98
C PRO A 80 10.83 -29.69 -11.67
N ILE A 81 10.04 -30.48 -10.93
CA ILE A 81 8.96 -31.31 -11.47
C ILE A 81 7.60 -30.60 -11.29
N SER A 82 7.29 -30.12 -10.10
CA SER A 82 5.97 -29.53 -9.79
C SER A 82 5.90 -28.01 -9.96
N SER A 83 7.04 -27.31 -10.06
CA SER A 83 7.13 -25.84 -10.00
C SER A 83 6.52 -25.22 -8.74
N GLU A 84 6.29 -26.03 -7.70
CA GLU A 84 5.83 -25.58 -6.39
C GLU A 84 7.01 -25.38 -5.43
N ILE A 85 6.81 -24.55 -4.40
CA ILE A 85 7.82 -24.29 -3.37
C ILE A 85 8.13 -25.59 -2.61
N MET A 86 9.39 -25.99 -2.60
CA MET A 86 9.85 -27.18 -1.89
C MET A 86 9.72 -26.99 -0.37
N ARG A 87 8.84 -27.76 0.28
CA ARG A 87 8.73 -27.80 1.75
C ARG A 87 9.67 -28.84 2.39
N ASP A 88 9.94 -29.92 1.67
CA ASP A 88 10.82 -31.02 2.09
C ASP A 88 11.77 -31.39 0.94
N PRO A 89 12.86 -30.63 0.75
CA PRO A 89 13.81 -30.87 -0.34
C PRO A 89 14.66 -32.12 -0.10
N VAL A 90 14.65 -33.04 -1.06
CA VAL A 90 15.43 -34.28 -1.08
C VAL A 90 16.45 -34.19 -2.21
N VAL A 91 17.70 -34.56 -1.91
CA VAL A 91 18.80 -34.61 -2.89
C VAL A 91 18.86 -36.00 -3.51
N LEU A 92 18.74 -36.07 -4.84
CA LEU A 92 18.89 -37.30 -5.61
C LEU A 92 20.38 -37.62 -5.83
N ALA A 93 20.69 -38.88 -6.21
CA ALA A 93 22.05 -39.28 -6.57
C ALA A 93 22.62 -38.49 -7.77
N SER A 94 21.75 -37.91 -8.62
CA SER A 94 22.13 -37.00 -9.70
C SER A 94 22.58 -35.61 -9.22
N GLY A 95 22.41 -35.29 -7.94
CA GLY A 95 22.64 -33.97 -7.36
C GLY A 95 21.47 -33.00 -7.52
N GLN A 96 20.36 -33.41 -8.15
CA GLN A 96 19.15 -32.59 -8.26
C GLN A 96 18.36 -32.57 -6.94
N VAL A 97 17.76 -31.43 -6.61
CA VAL A 97 16.90 -31.25 -5.44
C VAL A 97 15.44 -31.26 -5.88
N VAL A 98 14.62 -32.13 -5.29
CA VAL A 98 13.18 -32.27 -5.55
C VAL A 98 12.41 -32.24 -4.23
N HIS A 99 11.12 -31.92 -4.23
CA HIS A 99 10.31 -32.13 -3.03
C HIS A 99 9.82 -33.58 -2.95
N LYS A 100 9.74 -34.12 -1.74
CA LYS A 100 9.02 -35.38 -1.49
C LYS A 100 7.51 -35.09 -1.53
N SER A 101 6.75 -35.87 -2.30
CA SER A 101 5.28 -35.84 -2.29
C SER A 101 4.73 -36.53 -1.04
#